data_AF-A0A094JHQ9-F1
#
_entry.id   AF-A0A094JHQ9-F1
#
_cell.length_a   1.000
_cell.length_b   1.000
_cell.length_c   1.000
_cell.angle_alpha   90.00
_cell.angle_beta   90.00
_cell.angle_gamma   90.00
#
_symmetry.space_group_name_H-M   'P 1'
#
loop_
_entity.id
_entity.type
_entity.pdbx_description
1 polymer ?
#
loop_
_entity_poly.entity_id
_entity_poly.type
_entity_poly.pdbx_seq_one_letter_code
_entity_poly.pdbx_strand_id
1 'polypeptide(L)'
;MRTNNLLGIHMSCAHDKIEAALDRWQESHWYLHQIEGNYHDADALRYSMNAFIRSLREIPDMINMALQNHDGFPAWHKPIRKELELVDPLFSKIIQHRRHIVHKSMLKPESKAFVASIRGYTIKMQFGFYVDPFEDSDLAIKRFIERSEKEPILMQALAPDEVQVLALIREWHIEGFDEEIIESFRNAWIRVTTYLSDILEFLGGERFPEGLPPCFRDSRDFRYKNYHGLQKEAQANA
;
A
#
# COMPACT_ATOMS: atom_id res chain seq x y z
N MET A 1 -28.32 -56.35 -20.89
CA MET A 1 -27.47 -55.52 -21.78
C MET A 1 -27.02 -54.31 -20.99
N ARG A 2 -25.70 -54.12 -20.88
CA ARG A 2 -25.06 -52.93 -20.33
C ARG A 2 -25.26 -51.76 -21.29
N THR A 3 -25.53 -50.58 -20.77
CA THR A 3 -24.98 -49.32 -21.29
C THR A 3 -24.73 -48.37 -20.11
N ASN A 4 -23.44 -48.17 -19.85
CA ASN A 4 -22.85 -47.10 -19.05
C ASN A 4 -22.93 -45.75 -19.78
N ASN A 5 -22.54 -44.70 -19.03
CA ASN A 5 -21.92 -43.44 -19.47
C ASN A 5 -22.88 -42.26 -19.79
N LEU A 6 -22.71 -41.03 -19.26
CA LEU A 6 -21.56 -40.39 -18.60
C LEU A 6 -21.99 -39.40 -17.51
N LEU A 7 -21.25 -39.46 -16.41
CA LEU A 7 -21.11 -38.40 -15.42
C LEU A 7 -20.67 -37.10 -16.10
N GLY A 8 -21.49 -36.05 -15.99
CA GLY A 8 -21.01 -34.69 -16.15
C GLY A 8 -20.11 -34.36 -14.96
N ILE A 9 -18.81 -34.61 -15.11
CA ILE A 9 -17.80 -34.05 -14.20
C ILE A 9 -17.86 -32.54 -14.42
N HIS A 10 -18.59 -31.84 -13.57
CA HIS A 10 -18.35 -30.42 -13.35
C HIS A 10 -16.92 -30.34 -12.83
N MET A 11 -15.95 -30.10 -13.72
CA MET A 11 -14.63 -29.62 -13.32
C MET A 11 -14.87 -28.23 -12.74
N SER A 12 -15.18 -28.14 -11.45
CA SER A 12 -15.15 -26.87 -10.72
C SER A 12 -13.78 -26.27 -10.96
N CYS A 13 -13.71 -25.06 -11.50
CA CYS A 13 -12.44 -24.38 -11.65
C CYS A 13 -11.79 -24.27 -10.26
N ALA A 14 -10.47 -24.44 -10.16
CA ALA A 14 -9.76 -24.27 -8.88
C ALA A 14 -10.12 -22.94 -8.19
N HIS A 15 -10.40 -21.91 -9.00
CA HIS A 15 -10.83 -20.58 -8.58
C HIS A 15 -12.21 -20.59 -7.87
N ASP A 16 -13.18 -21.39 -8.34
CA ASP A 16 -14.54 -21.44 -7.78
C ASP A 16 -14.51 -21.88 -6.30
N LYS A 17 -13.55 -22.73 -5.93
CA LYS A 17 -13.41 -23.23 -4.56
C LYS A 17 -12.91 -22.17 -3.58
N ILE A 18 -12.30 -21.10 -4.06
CA ILE A 18 -11.71 -20.02 -3.25
C ILE A 18 -12.15 -18.64 -3.70
N GLU A 19 -13.27 -18.54 -4.42
CA GLU A 19 -13.76 -17.30 -5.05
C GLU A 19 -13.81 -16.14 -4.06
N ALA A 20 -14.37 -16.36 -2.87
CA ALA A 20 -14.46 -15.33 -1.84
C ALA A 20 -13.09 -14.79 -1.40
N ALA A 21 -12.07 -15.64 -1.33
CA ALA A 21 -10.70 -15.22 -0.99
C ALA A 21 -10.04 -14.46 -2.15
N LEU A 22 -10.35 -14.83 -3.39
CA LEU A 22 -9.88 -14.13 -4.60
C LEU A 22 -10.52 -12.75 -4.76
N ASP A 23 -11.82 -12.64 -4.50
CA ASP A 23 -12.52 -11.35 -4.48
C ASP A 23 -11.92 -10.44 -3.40
N ARG A 24 -11.65 -10.99 -2.21
CA ARG A 24 -10.98 -10.26 -1.13
C ARG A 24 -9.56 -9.82 -1.49
N TRP A 25 -8.83 -10.66 -2.23
CA TRP A 25 -7.50 -10.32 -2.73
C TRP A 25 -7.55 -9.17 -3.76
N GLN A 26 -8.54 -9.16 -4.65
CA GLN A 26 -8.79 -8.04 -5.56
C GLN A 26 -9.22 -6.77 -4.82
N GLU A 27 -10.04 -6.89 -3.76
CA GLU A 27 -10.39 -5.76 -2.89
C GLU A 27 -9.12 -5.15 -2.26
N SER A 28 -8.20 -5.98 -1.77
CA SER A 28 -6.93 -5.50 -1.21
C SER A 28 -6.06 -4.82 -2.27
N HIS A 29 -6.05 -5.32 -3.51
CA HIS A 29 -5.37 -4.68 -4.63
C HIS A 29 -5.96 -3.31 -4.93
N TRP A 30 -7.29 -3.18 -4.92
CA TRP A 30 -7.96 -1.89 -5.11
C TRP A 30 -7.59 -0.88 -4.04
N TYR A 31 -7.51 -1.28 -2.76
CA TYR A 31 -7.09 -0.37 -1.69
C TYR A 31 -5.63 0.08 -1.81
N LEU A 32 -4.73 -0.71 -2.40
CA LEU A 32 -3.37 -0.23 -2.71
C LEU A 32 -3.41 0.99 -3.64
N HIS A 33 -4.25 0.96 -4.67
CA HIS A 33 -4.43 2.11 -5.54
C HIS A 33 -5.10 3.30 -4.82
N GLN A 34 -5.97 3.04 -3.84
CA GLN A 34 -6.50 4.12 -2.99
C GLN A 34 -5.43 4.74 -2.09
N ILE A 35 -4.51 3.94 -1.56
CA ILE A 35 -3.35 4.43 -0.80
C ILE A 35 -2.49 5.34 -1.69
N GLU A 36 -2.18 4.89 -2.91
CA GLU A 36 -1.39 5.63 -3.89
C GLU A 36 -2.07 6.94 -4.31
N GLY A 37 -3.36 6.89 -4.66
CA GLY A 37 -4.13 8.04 -5.10
C GLY A 37 -4.35 9.09 -4.00
N ASN A 38 -4.40 8.66 -2.75
CA ASN A 38 -4.63 9.53 -1.60
C ASN A 38 -3.36 9.85 -0.80
N TYR A 39 -2.17 9.60 -1.35
CA TYR A 39 -0.90 9.69 -0.60
C TYR A 39 -0.66 11.03 0.12
N HIS A 40 -1.24 12.11 -0.40
CA HIS A 40 -1.11 13.47 0.11
C HIS A 40 -2.34 13.99 0.89
N ASP A 41 -3.41 13.19 0.98
CA ASP A 41 -4.61 13.40 1.79
C ASP A 41 -4.52 12.51 3.04
N ALA A 42 -4.34 13.14 4.19
CA ALA A 42 -3.99 12.44 5.42
C ALA A 42 -5.10 11.52 5.93
N ASP A 43 -6.37 11.90 5.77
CA ASP A 43 -7.50 11.11 6.23
C ASP A 43 -7.78 9.96 5.28
N ALA A 44 -7.92 10.26 3.99
CA ALA A 44 -8.20 9.27 2.97
C ALA A 44 -7.08 8.23 2.87
N LEU A 45 -5.82 8.62 3.02
CA LEU A 45 -4.70 7.69 3.10
C LEU A 45 -4.89 6.72 4.26
N ARG A 46 -5.08 7.22 5.48
CA ARG A 46 -5.21 6.38 6.68
C ARG A 46 -6.39 5.43 6.59
N TYR A 47 -7.50 5.87 6.00
CA TYR A 47 -8.67 5.02 5.78
C TYR A 47 -8.35 3.90 4.79
N SER A 48 -7.68 4.23 3.69
CA SER A 48 -7.25 3.27 2.67
C SER A 48 -6.26 2.25 3.24
N MET A 49 -5.29 2.69 4.05
CA MET A 49 -4.34 1.79 4.73
C MET A 49 -5.04 0.80 5.68
N ASN A 50 -6.01 1.29 6.47
CA ASN A 50 -6.76 0.43 7.39
C ASN A 50 -7.59 -0.60 6.64
N ALA A 51 -8.22 -0.19 5.54
CA ALA A 51 -9.02 -1.07 4.70
C ALA A 51 -8.14 -2.13 4.01
N PHE A 52 -6.99 -1.73 3.47
CA PHE A 52 -5.98 -2.64 2.92
C PHE A 52 -5.56 -3.71 3.94
N ILE A 53 -5.07 -3.30 5.12
CA ILE A 53 -4.61 -4.23 6.17
C ILE A 53 -5.70 -5.23 6.55
N ARG A 54 -6.96 -4.77 6.68
CA ARG A 54 -8.09 -5.63 7.01
C ARG A 54 -8.36 -6.63 5.89
N SER A 55 -8.48 -6.15 4.65
CA SER A 55 -8.78 -7.01 3.50
C SER A 55 -7.71 -8.08 3.30
N LEU A 56 -6.43 -7.70 3.32
CA LEU A 56 -5.31 -8.60 3.08
C LEU A 56 -5.21 -9.70 4.15
N ARG A 57 -5.38 -9.32 5.42
CA ARG A 57 -5.29 -10.25 6.56
C ARG A 57 -6.44 -11.27 6.58
N GLU A 58 -7.59 -10.98 5.99
CA GLU A 58 -8.75 -11.88 6.02
C GLU A 58 -8.60 -13.06 5.05
N ILE A 59 -7.76 -12.94 4.03
CA ILE A 59 -7.58 -13.95 2.97
C ILE A 59 -7.21 -15.35 3.53
N PRO A 60 -6.20 -15.52 4.41
CA PRO A 60 -5.88 -16.85 4.95
C PRO A 60 -7.03 -17.49 5.75
N ASP A 61 -7.81 -16.69 6.48
CA ASP A 61 -8.99 -17.18 7.20
C ASP A 61 -10.07 -17.67 6.23
N MET A 62 -10.33 -16.91 5.15
CA MET A 62 -11.30 -17.27 4.11
C MET A 62 -10.93 -18.58 3.40
N ILE A 63 -9.65 -18.75 3.06
CA ILE A 63 -9.13 -19.99 2.49
C ILE A 63 -9.37 -21.17 3.43
N ASN A 64 -9.01 -21.02 4.71
CA ASN A 64 -9.17 -22.08 5.69
C ASN A 64 -10.64 -22.49 5.84
N MET A 65 -11.56 -21.53 5.88
CA MET A 65 -13.00 -21.83 5.96
C MET A 65 -13.52 -22.55 4.71
N ALA A 66 -13.06 -22.14 3.51
CA ALA A 66 -13.51 -22.72 2.25
C ALA A 66 -13.01 -24.16 2.05
N LEU A 67 -11.78 -24.45 2.46
CA LEU A 67 -11.09 -25.71 2.14
C LEU A 67 -10.89 -26.65 3.35
N GLN A 68 -11.44 -26.34 4.53
CA GLN A 68 -11.27 -27.14 5.74
C GLN A 68 -11.67 -28.62 5.60
N ASN A 69 -12.62 -28.93 4.71
CA ASN A 69 -13.09 -30.30 4.44
C ASN A 69 -12.53 -30.88 3.14
N HIS A 70 -11.61 -30.17 2.47
CA HIS A 70 -10.98 -30.66 1.25
C HIS A 70 -9.93 -31.71 1.60
N ASP A 71 -9.98 -32.87 0.94
CA ASP A 71 -9.08 -33.99 1.23
C ASP A 71 -7.61 -33.55 1.18
N GLY A 72 -6.87 -33.90 2.24
CA GLY A 72 -5.45 -33.58 2.41
C GLY A 72 -5.13 -32.10 2.70
N PHE A 73 -6.07 -31.17 2.50
CA PHE A 73 -5.81 -29.73 2.58
C PHE A 73 -5.38 -29.29 3.98
N PRO A 74 -6.10 -29.61 5.09
CA PRO A 74 -5.71 -29.09 6.41
C PRO A 74 -4.29 -29.50 6.84
N ALA A 75 -3.87 -30.71 6.49
CA ALA A 75 -2.54 -31.22 6.82
C ALA A 75 -1.45 -30.51 6.00
N TRP A 76 -1.70 -30.29 4.71
CA TRP A 76 -0.80 -29.60 3.79
C TRP A 76 -0.72 -28.08 4.07
N HIS A 77 -1.85 -27.45 4.33
CA HIS A 77 -2.00 -26.00 4.48
C HIS A 77 -1.43 -25.46 5.79
N LYS A 78 -1.58 -26.19 6.89
CA LYS A 78 -1.16 -25.77 8.23
C LYS A 78 0.28 -25.24 8.29
N PRO A 79 1.32 -25.92 7.77
CA PRO A 79 2.67 -25.38 7.78
C PRO A 79 2.84 -24.12 6.91
N ILE A 80 2.21 -24.07 5.73
CA ILE A 80 2.31 -22.94 4.79
C ILE A 80 1.67 -21.68 5.39
N ARG A 81 0.47 -21.84 5.97
CA ARG A 81 -0.20 -20.75 6.68
C ARG A 81 0.65 -20.26 7.86
N LYS A 82 1.24 -21.17 8.62
CA LYS A 82 2.09 -20.82 9.76
C LYS A 82 3.32 -20.02 9.32
N GLU A 83 3.93 -20.42 8.20
CA GLU A 83 5.05 -19.69 7.61
C GLU A 83 4.66 -18.24 7.30
N LEU A 84 3.55 -18.03 6.59
CA LEU A 84 3.05 -16.69 6.28
C LEU A 84 2.67 -15.89 7.53
N GLU A 85 1.92 -16.48 8.47
CA GLU A 85 1.33 -15.70 9.58
C GLU A 85 2.29 -15.44 10.74
N LEU A 86 3.27 -16.33 10.98
CA LEU A 86 4.14 -16.26 12.15
C LEU A 86 5.61 -16.03 11.82
N VAL A 87 6.08 -16.54 10.68
CA VAL A 87 7.51 -16.51 10.32
C VAL A 87 7.81 -15.33 9.41
N ASP A 88 6.94 -15.03 8.44
CA ASP A 88 7.10 -13.84 7.61
C ASP A 88 6.99 -12.56 8.45
N PRO A 89 8.07 -11.76 8.53
CA PRO A 89 8.11 -10.61 9.45
C PRO A 89 7.12 -9.52 9.05
N LEU A 90 6.90 -9.32 7.75
CA LEU A 90 6.04 -8.26 7.24
C LEU A 90 4.55 -8.61 7.46
N PHE A 91 4.14 -9.83 7.12
CA PHE A 91 2.77 -10.26 7.28
C PHE A 91 2.38 -10.48 8.75
N SER A 92 3.31 -10.97 9.58
CA SER A 92 3.13 -11.00 11.03
C SER A 92 2.84 -9.60 11.60
N LYS A 93 3.52 -8.56 11.09
CA LYS A 93 3.24 -7.17 11.46
C LYS A 93 1.89 -6.67 10.96
N ILE A 94 1.46 -7.03 9.75
CA ILE A 94 0.10 -6.77 9.25
C ILE A 94 -0.95 -7.33 10.21
N ILE A 95 -0.76 -8.56 10.71
CA ILE A 95 -1.66 -9.18 11.70
C ILE A 95 -1.67 -8.39 13.01
N GLN A 96 -0.51 -7.97 13.50
CA GLN A 96 -0.38 -7.16 14.72
C GLN A 96 -1.15 -5.83 14.57
N HIS A 97 -0.95 -5.11 13.47
CA HIS A 97 -1.62 -3.84 13.20
C HIS A 97 -3.12 -4.00 13.03
N ARG A 98 -3.60 -5.06 12.36
CA ARG A 98 -5.04 -5.36 12.29
C ARG A 98 -5.64 -5.51 13.69
N ARG A 99 -4.96 -6.19 14.62
CA ARG A 99 -5.43 -6.29 16.01
C ARG A 99 -5.51 -4.92 16.67
N HIS A 100 -4.52 -4.05 16.45
CA HIS A 100 -4.58 -2.68 16.95
C HIS A 100 -5.77 -1.90 16.37
N ILE A 101 -5.95 -1.92 15.05
CA ILE A 101 -7.01 -1.22 14.31
C ILE A 101 -8.40 -1.62 14.82
N VAL A 102 -8.61 -2.92 15.05
CA VAL A 102 -9.91 -3.45 15.48
C VAL A 102 -10.23 -3.15 16.96
N HIS A 103 -9.23 -3.00 17.83
CA HIS A 103 -9.45 -2.96 19.28
C HIS A 103 -9.11 -1.63 19.97
N LYS A 104 -8.29 -0.76 19.37
CA LYS A 104 -7.71 0.40 20.07
C LYS A 104 -7.99 1.73 19.37
N SER A 105 -7.68 1.85 18.09
CA SER A 105 -7.92 3.06 17.28
C SER A 105 -7.50 2.85 15.83
N MET A 106 -7.75 3.83 14.95
CA MET A 106 -7.17 3.89 13.61
C MET A 106 -5.62 3.85 13.65
N LEU A 107 -5.00 3.31 12.60
CA LEU A 107 -3.56 3.33 12.43
C LEU A 107 -3.03 4.77 12.40
N LYS A 108 -1.97 5.03 13.17
CA LYS A 108 -1.27 6.32 13.20
C LYS A 108 0.12 6.14 12.59
N PRO A 109 0.30 6.46 11.30
CA PRO A 109 1.62 6.40 10.69
C PRO A 109 2.50 7.55 11.19
N GLU A 110 3.81 7.37 11.11
CA GLU A 110 4.76 8.48 11.15
C GLU A 110 4.83 9.14 9.78
N SER A 111 4.93 10.46 9.76
CA SER A 111 5.06 11.26 8.53
C SER A 111 6.39 12.01 8.57
N LYS A 112 7.24 11.76 7.57
CA LYS A 112 8.44 12.55 7.29
C LYS A 112 8.20 13.36 6.04
N ALA A 113 8.58 14.62 6.05
CA ALA A 113 8.37 15.48 4.89
C ALA A 113 9.53 16.45 4.68
N PHE A 114 9.74 16.78 3.42
CA PHE A 114 10.73 17.72 2.95
C PHE A 114 10.10 18.65 1.95
N VAL A 115 10.47 19.93 2.01
CA VAL A 115 10.20 20.86 0.92
C VAL A 115 11.47 20.99 0.11
N ALA A 116 11.38 20.79 -1.20
CA ALA A 116 12.53 20.67 -2.07
C ALA A 116 12.35 21.45 -3.38
N SER A 117 13.47 21.94 -3.92
CA SER A 117 13.58 22.35 -5.32
C SER A 117 14.10 21.15 -6.12
N ILE A 118 13.34 20.72 -7.12
CA ILE A 118 13.59 19.48 -7.86
C ILE A 118 13.55 19.68 -9.38
N ARG A 119 14.17 18.74 -10.11
CA ARG A 119 14.01 18.54 -11.56
C ARG A 119 13.73 17.05 -11.81
N GLY A 120 12.51 16.70 -12.19
CA GLY A 120 12.06 15.30 -12.16
C GLY A 120 12.16 14.76 -10.74
N TYR A 121 12.83 13.63 -10.52
CA TYR A 121 13.12 13.10 -9.17
C TYR A 121 14.47 13.53 -8.59
N THR A 122 15.21 14.42 -9.26
CA THR A 122 16.50 14.91 -8.77
C THR A 122 16.29 16.09 -7.83
N ILE A 123 16.74 15.94 -6.59
CA ILE A 123 16.69 16.96 -5.55
C ILE A 123 17.93 17.86 -5.66
N LYS A 124 17.73 19.17 -5.83
CA LYS A 124 18.82 20.16 -5.81
C LYS A 124 19.07 20.70 -4.40
N MET A 125 17.98 21.01 -3.69
CA MET A 125 17.99 21.54 -2.34
C MET A 125 16.75 21.06 -1.62
N GLN A 126 16.86 20.71 -0.34
CA GLN A 126 15.71 20.34 0.49
C GLN A 126 15.86 20.84 1.92
N PHE A 127 14.73 21.11 2.56
CA PHE A 127 14.64 21.40 3.98
C PHE A 127 13.68 20.43 4.64
N GLY A 128 14.13 19.81 5.74
CA GLY A 128 13.26 19.00 6.58
C GLY A 128 12.19 19.88 7.21
N PHE A 129 10.94 19.44 7.15
CA PHE A 129 9.81 20.15 7.71
C PHE A 129 8.88 19.14 8.38
N TYR A 130 8.54 19.39 9.63
CA TYR A 130 7.58 18.55 10.32
C TYR A 130 6.19 18.74 9.69
N VAL A 131 5.58 17.64 9.30
CA VAL A 131 4.19 17.59 8.84
C VAL A 131 3.47 16.59 9.71
N ASP A 132 2.42 17.06 10.38
CA ASP A 132 1.61 16.23 11.23
C ASP A 132 0.98 15.08 10.40
N PRO A 133 0.95 13.83 10.88
CA PRO A 133 0.32 12.71 10.16
C PRO A 133 -1.17 12.90 9.83
N PHE A 134 -1.84 13.88 10.44
CA PHE A 134 -3.23 14.26 10.22
C PHE A 134 -3.37 15.52 9.35
N GLU A 135 -2.27 16.04 8.83
CA GLU A 135 -2.24 17.22 7.98
C GLU A 135 -2.03 16.86 6.51
N ASP A 136 -2.83 17.46 5.65
CA ASP A 136 -2.69 17.34 4.19
C ASP A 136 -1.48 18.09 3.66
N SER A 137 -0.93 17.57 2.56
CA SER A 137 0.26 18.18 1.95
C SER A 137 0.03 19.61 1.46
N ASP A 138 -1.20 19.95 1.05
CA ASP A 138 -1.55 21.30 0.60
C ASP A 138 -1.60 22.30 1.75
N LEU A 139 -1.97 21.87 2.96
CA LEU A 139 -1.94 22.70 4.15
C LEU A 139 -0.49 22.87 4.65
N ALA A 140 0.26 21.77 4.64
CA ALA A 140 1.66 21.75 5.02
C ALA A 140 2.52 22.72 4.18
N ILE A 141 2.35 22.73 2.85
CA ILE A 141 3.12 23.62 1.98
C ILE A 141 2.76 25.09 2.19
N LYS A 142 1.48 25.41 2.44
CA LYS A 142 1.04 26.78 2.75
C LYS A 142 1.70 27.27 4.04
N ARG A 143 1.63 26.46 5.09
CA ARG A 143 2.32 26.75 6.36
C ARG A 143 3.82 26.94 6.19
N PHE A 144 4.43 26.15 5.31
CA PHE A 144 5.86 26.30 5.00
C PHE A 144 6.15 27.65 4.33
N ILE A 145 5.35 28.05 3.33
CA ILE A 145 5.49 29.34 2.63
C ILE A 145 5.29 30.53 3.59
N GLU A 146 4.25 30.50 4.42
CA GLU A 146 4.00 31.54 5.43
C GLU A 146 5.15 31.68 6.44
N ARG A 147 5.82 30.57 6.77
CA ARG A 147 7.00 30.59 7.63
C ARG A 147 8.22 31.15 6.89
N SER A 148 8.39 30.77 5.64
CA SER A 148 9.57 31.13 4.85
C SER A 148 9.58 32.60 4.43
N GLU A 149 8.41 33.26 4.35
CA GLU A 149 8.31 34.73 4.23
C GLU A 149 9.00 35.46 5.39
N LYS A 150 9.05 34.85 6.57
CA LYS A 150 9.74 35.39 7.76
C LYS A 150 11.24 35.05 7.78
N GLU A 151 11.70 34.17 6.89
CA GLU A 151 13.09 33.70 6.78
C GLU A 151 13.57 33.76 5.31
N PRO A 152 13.95 34.95 4.78
CA PRO A 152 14.22 35.16 3.35
C PRO A 152 15.28 34.22 2.74
N ILE A 153 16.26 33.78 3.54
CA ILE A 153 17.30 32.84 3.12
C ILE A 153 16.71 31.49 2.68
N LEU A 154 15.67 31.02 3.37
CA LEU A 154 15.01 29.75 3.09
C LEU A 154 14.32 29.78 1.72
N MET A 155 13.64 30.89 1.40
CA MET A 155 12.99 31.07 0.11
C MET A 155 13.99 31.23 -1.03
N GLN A 156 15.09 31.96 -0.81
CA GLN A 156 16.12 32.10 -1.83
C GLN A 156 16.80 30.77 -2.16
N ALA A 157 17.06 29.93 -1.15
CA ALA A 157 17.69 28.62 -1.34
C ALA A 157 16.78 27.62 -2.09
N LEU A 158 15.46 27.76 -1.93
CA LEU A 158 14.46 26.91 -2.59
C LEU A 158 13.90 27.51 -3.89
N ALA A 159 14.31 28.72 -4.27
CA ALA A 159 13.83 29.38 -5.47
C ALA A 159 14.14 28.50 -6.70
N PRO A 160 13.12 27.98 -7.39
CA PRO A 160 13.30 27.26 -8.63
C PRO A 160 13.76 28.22 -9.72
N ASP A 161 14.62 27.73 -10.60
CA ASP A 161 14.91 28.35 -11.89
C ASP A 161 13.91 27.87 -12.95
N GLU A 162 14.11 28.26 -14.22
CA GLU A 162 13.19 27.97 -15.33
C GLU A 162 12.87 26.47 -15.52
N VAL A 163 13.70 25.57 -14.99
CA VAL A 163 13.56 24.12 -15.13
C VAL A 163 13.28 23.40 -13.82
N GLN A 164 13.18 24.12 -12.70
CA GLN A 164 12.93 23.55 -11.38
C GLN A 164 11.51 23.79 -10.93
N VAL A 165 11.05 22.93 -10.03
CA VAL A 165 9.75 23.07 -9.38
C VAL A 165 9.93 22.92 -7.88
N LEU A 166 9.13 23.67 -7.13
CA LEU A 166 8.98 23.44 -5.69
C LEU A 166 8.12 22.19 -5.51
N ALA A 167 8.54 21.29 -4.63
CA ALA A 167 7.79 20.09 -4.31
C ALA A 167 7.76 19.83 -2.81
N LEU A 168 6.67 19.23 -2.35
CA LEU A 168 6.64 18.55 -1.06
C LEU A 168 6.88 17.06 -1.31
N ILE A 169 7.95 16.54 -0.72
CA ILE A 169 8.28 15.13 -0.74
C ILE A 169 7.84 14.57 0.61
N ARG A 170 6.92 13.61 0.60
CA ARG A 170 6.39 12.99 1.82
C ARG A 170 6.72 11.51 1.84
N GLU A 171 7.01 11.00 3.03
CA GLU A 171 7.19 9.58 3.29
C GLU A 171 6.41 9.19 4.53
N TRP A 172 5.72 8.06 4.43
CA TRP A 172 4.96 7.51 5.54
C TRP A 172 5.59 6.22 6.02
N HIS A 173 5.62 6.02 7.34
CA HIS A 173 6.18 4.85 7.96
C HIS A 173 5.24 4.32 9.03
N ILE A 174 5.24 3.01 9.22
CA ILE A 174 4.46 2.34 10.26
C ILE A 174 5.43 1.64 11.19
N GLU A 175 5.22 1.76 12.49
CA GLU A 175 6.08 1.11 13.47
C GLU A 175 6.20 -0.41 13.20
N GLY A 176 7.44 -0.88 13.11
CA GLY A 176 7.77 -2.27 12.83
C GLY A 176 7.77 -2.66 11.35
N PHE A 177 7.58 -1.70 10.44
CA PHE A 177 7.81 -1.85 9.02
C PHE A 177 9.18 -1.22 8.70
N ASP A 178 10.02 -1.93 7.95
CA ASP A 178 11.37 -1.44 7.61
C ASP A 178 11.35 -0.45 6.44
N GLU A 179 10.38 -0.60 5.53
CA GLU A 179 10.24 0.21 4.32
C GLU A 179 9.14 1.27 4.48
N GLU A 180 9.15 2.22 3.54
CA GLU A 180 8.04 3.15 3.33
C GLU A 180 6.74 2.39 2.99
N ILE A 181 5.57 2.95 3.32
CA ILE A 181 4.30 2.20 3.31
C ILE A 181 3.89 1.65 1.94
N ILE A 182 4.19 2.34 0.82
CA ILE A 182 3.80 1.83 -0.50
C ILE A 182 4.55 0.53 -0.79
N GLU A 183 5.87 0.54 -0.58
CA GLU A 183 6.70 -0.64 -0.81
C GLU A 183 6.32 -1.77 0.13
N SER A 184 6.17 -1.47 1.42
CA SER A 184 5.76 -2.46 2.42
C SER A 184 4.43 -3.13 2.07
N PHE A 185 3.42 -2.35 1.64
CA PHE A 185 2.11 -2.91 1.34
C PHE A 185 2.08 -3.67 0.01
N ARG A 186 2.77 -3.18 -1.02
CA ARG A 186 2.99 -3.94 -2.26
C ARG A 186 3.69 -5.27 -1.98
N ASN A 187 4.74 -5.24 -1.16
CA ASN A 187 5.45 -6.43 -0.73
C ASN A 187 4.56 -7.42 0.02
N ALA A 188 3.75 -6.93 0.97
CA ALA A 188 2.80 -7.76 1.71
C ALA A 188 1.76 -8.40 0.77
N TRP A 189 1.26 -7.66 -0.21
CA TRP A 189 0.33 -8.16 -1.21
C TRP A 189 0.95 -9.26 -2.07
N ILE A 190 2.19 -9.10 -2.55
CA ILE A 190 2.92 -10.15 -3.29
C ILE A 190 3.04 -11.43 -2.47
N ARG A 191 3.34 -11.34 -1.16
CA ARG A 191 3.48 -12.52 -0.29
C ARG A 191 2.17 -13.29 -0.18
N VAL A 192 1.03 -12.60 -0.13
CA VAL A 192 -0.29 -13.23 -0.18
C VAL A 192 -0.60 -13.80 -1.57
N THR A 193 -0.20 -13.12 -2.65
CA THR A 193 -0.33 -13.64 -4.02
C THR A 193 0.45 -14.95 -4.21
N THR A 194 1.67 -15.04 -3.66
CA THR A 194 2.46 -16.28 -3.64
C THR A 194 1.75 -17.38 -2.86
N TYR A 195 1.25 -17.05 -1.67
CA TYR A 195 0.45 -17.98 -0.85
C TYR A 195 -0.81 -18.49 -1.56
N LEU A 196 -1.54 -17.60 -2.25
CA LEU A 196 -2.70 -17.98 -3.08
C LEU A 196 -2.29 -18.85 -4.28
N SER A 197 -1.13 -18.60 -4.88
CA SER A 197 -0.59 -19.43 -5.96
C SER A 197 -0.31 -20.86 -5.49
N ASP A 198 0.26 -21.03 -4.29
CA ASP A 198 0.48 -22.37 -3.72
C ASP A 198 -0.85 -23.12 -3.52
N ILE A 199 -1.91 -22.40 -3.09
CA ILE A 199 -3.24 -22.97 -2.92
C ILE A 199 -3.86 -23.34 -4.27
N LEU A 200 -3.72 -22.49 -5.29
CA LEU A 200 -4.21 -22.80 -6.64
C LEU A 200 -3.53 -24.04 -7.21
N GLU A 201 -2.21 -24.18 -7.07
CA GLU A 201 -1.50 -25.39 -7.50
C GLU A 201 -1.96 -26.64 -6.75
N PHE A 202 -2.17 -26.54 -5.44
CA PHE A 202 -2.71 -27.66 -4.65
C PHE A 202 -4.07 -28.11 -5.20
N LEU A 203 -4.90 -27.17 -5.67
CA LEU A 203 -6.20 -27.45 -6.27
C LEU A 203 -6.12 -27.87 -7.75
N GLY A 204 -4.91 -27.96 -8.33
CA GLY A 204 -4.67 -28.31 -9.74
C GLY A 204 -4.87 -27.14 -10.72
N GLY A 205 -4.87 -25.90 -10.23
CA GLY A 205 -4.93 -24.68 -11.03
C GLY A 205 -3.55 -24.12 -11.38
N GLU A 206 -3.54 -23.00 -12.11
CA GLU A 206 -2.32 -22.27 -12.48
C GLU A 206 -1.93 -21.25 -11.41
N ARG A 207 -0.62 -21.03 -11.23
CA ARG A 207 -0.08 -19.97 -10.36
C ARG A 207 -0.37 -18.58 -10.93
N PHE A 208 -0.42 -17.58 -10.05
CA PHE A 208 -0.39 -16.19 -10.49
C PHE A 208 1.00 -15.82 -11.04
N PRO A 209 1.07 -14.83 -11.95
CA PRO A 209 2.34 -14.24 -12.36
C PRO A 209 3.14 -13.70 -11.16
N GLU A 210 4.46 -13.83 -11.22
CA GLU A 210 5.34 -13.30 -10.18
C GLU A 210 5.47 -11.77 -10.25
N GLY A 211 5.63 -11.14 -9.08
CA GLY A 211 5.90 -9.71 -8.95
C GLY A 211 4.64 -8.84 -8.97
N LEU A 212 4.84 -7.54 -9.19
CA LEU A 212 3.76 -6.55 -9.24
C LEU A 212 3.14 -6.50 -10.63
N PRO A 213 1.80 -6.41 -10.74
CA PRO A 213 1.13 -6.20 -12.02
C PRO A 213 1.50 -4.84 -12.64
N PRO A 214 1.41 -4.69 -13.98
CA PRO A 214 1.81 -3.47 -14.69
C PRO A 214 1.01 -2.20 -14.34
N CYS A 215 -0.09 -2.30 -13.61
CA CYS A 215 -0.87 -1.15 -13.15
C CYS A 215 -0.14 -0.34 -12.07
N PHE A 216 0.84 -0.93 -11.38
CA PHE A 216 1.62 -0.23 -10.37
C PHE A 216 2.65 0.69 -11.03
N ARG A 217 2.61 1.96 -10.62
CA ARG A 217 3.59 2.98 -11.01
C ARG A 217 4.76 3.02 -10.04
N ASP A 218 5.81 3.75 -10.39
CA ASP A 218 6.91 4.04 -9.47
C ASP A 218 6.38 4.76 -8.22
N SER A 219 6.78 4.34 -7.01
CA SER A 219 6.27 4.94 -5.77
C SER A 219 6.63 6.43 -5.64
N ARG A 220 7.71 6.87 -6.29
CA ARG A 220 8.11 8.28 -6.34
C ARG A 220 7.06 9.16 -7.03
N ASP A 221 6.26 8.59 -7.93
CA ASP A 221 5.17 9.30 -8.60
C ASP A 221 4.09 9.78 -7.60
N PHE A 222 4.00 9.14 -6.43
CA PHE A 222 3.02 9.45 -5.39
C PHE A 222 3.64 10.21 -4.22
N ARG A 223 4.93 10.02 -3.95
CA ARG A 223 5.63 10.70 -2.84
C ARG A 223 5.86 12.19 -3.08
N TYR A 224 5.96 12.57 -4.36
CA TYR A 224 6.30 13.91 -4.79
C TYR A 224 5.03 14.65 -5.21
N LYS A 225 4.70 15.73 -4.51
CA LYS A 225 3.67 16.68 -4.95
C LYS A 225 4.33 17.96 -5.43
N ASN A 226 4.21 18.22 -6.72
CA ASN A 226 4.79 19.39 -7.37
C ASN A 226 3.84 20.58 -7.26
N TYR A 227 4.41 21.74 -6.98
CA TYR A 227 3.70 22.98 -6.77
C TYR A 227 4.17 24.02 -7.77
N HIS A 228 3.40 24.18 -8.85
CA HIS A 228 3.66 25.18 -9.87
C HIS A 228 3.02 26.52 -9.48
N GLY A 229 3.75 27.62 -9.65
CA GLY A 229 3.19 28.97 -9.56
C GLY A 229 2.96 29.55 -8.15
N LEU A 230 3.02 28.74 -7.08
CA LEU A 230 2.79 29.19 -5.69
C LEU A 230 3.75 30.27 -5.18
N GLN A 231 4.89 30.46 -5.83
CA GLN A 231 5.85 31.52 -5.48
C GLN A 231 5.56 32.86 -6.15
N LYS A 232 4.83 32.89 -7.27
CA LYS A 232 4.42 34.16 -7.89
C LYS A 232 3.47 34.93 -6.99
N GLU A 233 2.66 34.22 -6.21
CA GLU A 233 1.75 34.82 -5.23
C GLU A 233 2.50 35.32 -3.99
N ALA A 234 3.47 34.55 -3.47
CA ALA A 234 4.30 34.98 -2.35
C ALA A 234 5.22 36.17 -2.68
N GLN A 235 5.77 36.23 -3.90
CA GLN A 235 6.60 37.35 -4.36
C GLN A 235 5.79 38.59 -4.77
N ALA A 236 4.52 38.46 -5.17
CA ALA A 236 3.66 39.59 -5.49
C ALA A 236 3.11 40.30 -4.23
N ASN A 237 3.13 39.62 -3.08
CA ASN A 237 2.63 40.13 -1.80
C ASN A 237 3.74 40.59 -0.83
N ALA A 238 5.01 40.45 -1.22
CA ALA A 238 6.20 40.93 -0.49
C ALA A 238 6.68 42.27 -1.04
#